data_AF-A0A956B1J5-F1
#
_entry.id   AF-A0A956B1J5-F1
#
_cell.length_a   1.000
_cell.length_b   1.000
_cell.length_c   1.000
_cell.angle_alpha   90.00
_cell.angle_beta   90.00
_cell.angle_gamma   90.00
#
_symmetry.space_group_name_H-M   'P 1'
#
loop_
_entity.id
_entity.type
_entity.pdbx_description
1 polymer ?
#
loop_
_entity_poly.entity_id
_entity_poly.type
_entity_poly.pdbx_seq_one_letter_code
_entity_poly.pdbx_strand_id
1 'polypeptide(L)'
;LNWGEPPSDLDSHVTGPNAEGAGRFHIYYSDRGRAVEDPFATLDTDDTDSRGPEITTLFRCLPGTYRYAIHNYSGEPAIDPATTLARVLLPDGSTATHRPPAGSTGEVWLVGDLVCQAGCDCRWQALDRYGPAGDESYHPAGLE
;
A
#
# COMPACT_ATOMS: atom_id res chain seq x y z
N LEU A 1 0.50 -6.94 -4.62
CA LEU A 1 1.38 -7.64 -3.65
C LEU A 1 1.39 -9.12 -3.99
N ASN A 2 2.53 -9.81 -3.96
CA ASN A 2 2.61 -11.29 -3.99
C ASN A 2 3.57 -11.75 -2.89
N TRP A 3 3.23 -12.80 -2.16
CA TRP A 3 4.13 -13.39 -1.16
C TRP A 3 4.06 -14.92 -1.17
N GLY A 4 5.10 -15.57 -0.64
CA GLY A 4 5.10 -17.01 -0.40
C GLY A 4 4.64 -17.34 1.02
N GLU A 5 4.62 -18.62 1.39
CA GLU A 5 4.48 -19.02 2.79
C GLU A 5 5.85 -18.99 3.48
N PRO A 6 5.98 -18.57 4.76
CA PRO A 6 5.20 -17.62 5.58
C PRO A 6 5.79 -16.17 5.59
N PRO A 7 5.12 -15.11 6.14
CA PRO A 7 3.88 -15.12 6.95
C PRO A 7 2.62 -15.50 6.19
N SER A 8 1.62 -15.95 6.93
CA SER A 8 0.34 -16.41 6.37
C SER A 8 -0.54 -15.30 5.85
N ASP A 9 -0.37 -14.08 6.35
CA ASP A 9 -1.25 -12.95 6.05
C ASP A 9 -0.45 -11.64 5.92
N LEU A 10 -0.46 -11.06 4.71
CA LEU A 10 0.13 -9.77 4.40
C LEU A 10 -0.92 -8.90 3.71
N ASP A 11 -1.27 -7.79 4.34
CA ASP A 11 -2.24 -6.83 3.83
C ASP A 11 -1.56 -5.68 3.09
N SER A 12 -2.10 -5.30 1.94
CA SER A 12 -1.78 -4.05 1.26
C SER A 12 -2.59 -2.90 1.85
N HIS A 13 -1.88 -1.83 2.17
CA HIS A 13 -2.48 -0.58 2.63
C HIS A 13 -2.06 0.56 1.72
N VAL A 14 -3.04 1.37 1.29
CA VAL A 14 -2.79 2.61 0.55
C VAL A 14 -3.47 3.77 1.25
N THR A 15 -2.71 4.79 1.63
CA THR A 15 -3.29 6.06 2.10
C THR A 15 -2.98 7.18 1.14
N GLY A 16 -3.83 8.19 1.07
CA GLY A 16 -3.62 9.33 0.19
C GLY A 16 -4.50 10.51 0.53
N PRO A 17 -4.37 11.63 -0.21
CA PRO A 17 -5.19 12.82 -0.01
C PRO A 17 -6.67 12.54 -0.31
N ASN A 18 -7.58 13.13 0.49
CA ASN A 18 -9.01 13.19 0.22
C ASN A 18 -9.36 14.42 -0.63
N ALA A 19 -10.45 14.34 -1.39
CA ALA A 19 -10.95 15.47 -2.18
C ALA A 19 -11.36 16.69 -1.32
N GLU A 20 -11.75 16.46 -0.06
CA GLU A 20 -12.20 17.52 0.86
C GLU A 20 -11.05 18.28 1.55
N GLY A 21 -9.80 17.86 1.36
CA GLY A 21 -8.61 18.58 1.85
C GLY A 21 -8.31 18.44 3.35
N ALA A 22 -9.18 17.79 4.13
CA ALA A 22 -8.91 17.41 5.51
C ALA A 22 -8.71 15.88 5.60
N GLY A 23 -7.58 15.46 6.18
CA GLY A 23 -7.27 14.04 6.43
C GLY A 23 -6.70 13.28 5.23
N ARG A 24 -6.56 11.96 5.41
CA ARG A 24 -6.11 11.00 4.41
C ARG A 24 -7.13 9.87 4.34
N PHE A 25 -7.37 9.31 3.16
CA PHE A 25 -8.09 8.05 3.04
C PHE A 25 -7.17 6.91 3.45
N HIS A 26 -7.78 5.76 3.71
CA HIS A 26 -7.07 4.52 3.94
C HIS A 26 -7.79 3.37 3.23
N ILE A 27 -7.13 2.80 2.24
CA ILE A 27 -7.57 1.59 1.55
C ILE A 27 -6.88 0.39 2.19
N TYR A 28 -7.68 -0.58 2.62
CA TYR A 28 -7.26 -1.86 3.18
C TYR A 28 -8.41 -2.88 3.12
N TYR A 29 -8.24 -4.10 3.65
CA TYR A 29 -9.20 -5.19 3.49
C TYR A 29 -10.65 -4.81 3.84
N SER A 30 -10.89 -4.06 4.93
CA SER A 30 -12.25 -3.67 5.35
C SER A 30 -12.75 -2.33 4.83
N ASP A 31 -11.85 -1.41 4.42
CA ASP A 31 -12.22 -0.21 3.67
C ASP A 31 -11.62 -0.24 2.27
N ARG A 32 -12.40 -0.77 1.33
CA ARG A 32 -11.94 -1.07 -0.02
C ARG A 32 -11.98 0.12 -0.96
N GLY A 33 -12.48 1.27 -0.50
CA GLY A 33 -12.63 2.48 -1.31
C GLY A 33 -13.63 2.37 -2.46
N ARG A 34 -13.58 3.35 -3.36
CA ARG A 34 -14.53 3.53 -4.47
C ARG A 34 -13.83 4.11 -5.70
N ALA A 35 -14.20 3.63 -6.89
CA ALA A 35 -13.56 4.01 -8.15
C ALA A 35 -14.07 5.35 -8.70
N VAL A 36 -15.35 5.66 -8.47
CA VAL A 36 -16.07 6.77 -9.13
C VAL A 36 -16.41 7.94 -8.21
N GLU A 37 -16.13 7.80 -6.91
CA GLU A 37 -16.24 8.86 -5.90
C GLU A 37 -15.02 8.82 -4.99
N ASP A 38 -14.81 9.86 -4.17
CA ASP A 38 -13.72 9.91 -3.20
C ASP A 38 -13.66 8.59 -2.40
N PRO A 39 -12.49 7.93 -2.29
CA PRO A 39 -11.13 8.40 -2.59
C PRO A 39 -10.59 8.16 -4.02
N PHE A 40 -11.43 7.71 -4.96
CA PHE A 40 -11.02 7.31 -6.32
C PHE A 40 -9.93 6.23 -6.34
N ALA A 41 -9.96 5.35 -5.35
CA ALA A 41 -9.04 4.24 -5.17
C ALA A 41 -9.85 3.00 -4.78
N THR A 42 -9.54 1.83 -5.34
CA THR A 42 -10.16 0.57 -4.90
C THR A 42 -9.15 -0.53 -4.66
N LEU A 43 -9.44 -1.38 -3.67
CA LEU A 43 -8.84 -2.70 -3.53
C LEU A 43 -9.68 -3.71 -4.32
N ASP A 44 -9.16 -4.14 -5.48
CA ASP A 44 -9.91 -4.89 -6.50
C ASP A 44 -10.12 -6.38 -6.13
N THR A 45 -9.11 -6.99 -5.51
CA THR A 45 -9.17 -8.40 -5.08
C THR A 45 -8.96 -8.48 -3.57
N ASP A 46 -10.00 -8.92 -2.84
CA ASP A 46 -9.88 -9.46 -1.48
C ASP A 46 -9.79 -10.95 -1.68
N ASP A 47 -8.70 -11.56 -1.27
CA ASP A 47 -8.69 -13.01 -1.12
C ASP A 47 -8.46 -13.29 0.36
N THR A 48 -9.53 -13.23 1.14
CA THR A 48 -9.54 -13.54 2.59
C THR A 48 -9.12 -14.98 2.89
N ASP A 49 -9.09 -15.83 1.86
CA ASP A 49 -8.86 -17.27 1.97
C ASP A 49 -7.53 -17.71 1.35
N SER A 50 -6.60 -16.76 1.14
CA SER A 50 -5.21 -16.93 0.67
C SER A 50 -5.01 -17.17 -0.83
N ARG A 51 -4.03 -16.41 -1.38
CA ARG A 51 -3.20 -16.69 -2.59
C ARG A 51 -3.54 -15.95 -3.89
N GLY A 52 -4.01 -14.72 -3.83
CA GLY A 52 -4.12 -13.83 -4.99
C GLY A 52 -3.27 -12.57 -4.84
N PRO A 53 -2.80 -11.95 -5.95
CA PRO A 53 -2.21 -10.63 -5.84
C PRO A 53 -3.23 -9.63 -5.30
N GLU A 54 -2.95 -8.99 -4.17
CA GLU A 54 -3.72 -7.81 -3.79
C GLU A 54 -3.36 -6.66 -4.72
N ILE A 55 -4.38 -6.12 -5.40
CA ILE A 55 -4.25 -5.05 -6.36
C ILE A 55 -5.07 -3.87 -5.87
N THR A 56 -4.39 -2.80 -5.48
CA THR A 56 -5.01 -1.49 -5.30
C THR A 56 -4.85 -0.68 -6.57
N THR A 57 -5.95 -0.11 -7.07
CA THR A 57 -5.97 0.75 -8.26
C THR A 57 -6.37 2.17 -7.89
N LEU A 58 -5.58 3.16 -8.31
CA LEU A 58 -5.92 4.59 -8.24
C LEU A 58 -6.57 5.01 -9.58
N PHE A 59 -7.86 5.34 -9.57
CA PHE A 59 -8.63 5.74 -10.75
C PHE A 59 -8.52 7.23 -11.05
N ARG A 60 -8.25 8.03 -10.03
CA ARG A 60 -8.00 9.47 -10.16
C ARG A 60 -6.89 9.88 -9.21
N CYS A 61 -5.99 10.72 -9.71
CA CYS A 61 -5.02 11.37 -8.85
C CYS A 61 -5.58 12.70 -8.31
N LEU A 62 -5.21 13.01 -7.08
CA LEU A 62 -5.30 14.32 -6.46
C LEU A 62 -3.87 14.75 -6.12
N PRO A 63 -3.55 16.06 -6.12
CA PRO A 63 -2.25 16.53 -5.67
C PRO A 63 -2.00 16.12 -4.22
N GLY A 64 -0.84 15.52 -3.95
CA GLY A 64 -0.47 15.02 -2.62
C GLY A 64 0.38 13.76 -2.68
N THR A 65 0.62 13.17 -1.51
CA THR A 65 1.43 11.97 -1.37
C THR A 65 0.56 10.77 -1.03
N TYR A 66 0.61 9.76 -1.88
CA TYR A 66 0.03 8.45 -1.65
C TYR A 66 1.11 7.51 -1.11
N ARG A 67 0.82 6.84 0.01
CA ARG A 67 1.72 5.89 0.68
C ARG A 67 1.25 4.48 0.34
N TYR A 68 2.15 3.64 -0.16
CA TYR A 68 1.89 2.19 -0.28
C TYR A 68 2.72 1.44 0.77
N ALA A 69 2.03 0.68 1.61
CA ALA A 69 2.62 -0.13 2.67
C ALA A 69 2.08 -1.56 2.63
N ILE A 70 2.84 -2.47 3.23
CA ILE A 70 2.46 -3.87 3.45
C ILE A 70 2.57 -4.14 4.94
N HIS A 71 1.49 -4.65 5.52
CA HIS A 71 1.39 -4.97 6.93
C HIS A 71 1.36 -6.49 7.12
N ASN A 72 2.18 -6.98 8.04
CA ASN A 72 2.15 -8.37 8.49
C ASN A 72 1.08 -8.52 9.57
N TYR A 73 -0.16 -8.74 9.16
CA TYR A 73 -1.28 -8.94 10.09
C TYR A 73 -1.12 -10.20 10.94
N SER A 74 -0.39 -11.20 10.43
CA SER A 74 -0.05 -12.39 11.21
C SER A 74 0.89 -12.09 12.39
N GLY A 75 1.61 -10.96 12.37
CA GLY A 75 2.64 -10.57 13.33
C GLY A 75 3.92 -11.41 13.23
N GLU A 76 3.81 -12.73 13.16
CA GLU A 76 4.92 -13.68 13.02
C GLU A 76 4.56 -14.84 12.05
N PRO A 77 5.55 -15.40 11.33
CA PRO A 77 6.93 -14.95 11.25
C PRO A 77 7.07 -13.60 10.51
N ALA A 78 8.21 -12.93 10.68
CA ALA A 78 8.50 -11.70 9.94
C ALA A 78 8.37 -11.87 8.42
N ILE A 79 8.08 -10.76 7.72
CA ILE A 79 7.96 -10.71 6.26
C ILE A 79 9.22 -11.29 5.59
N ASP A 80 9.04 -12.30 4.75
CA ASP A 80 10.16 -12.94 4.05
C ASP A 80 10.56 -12.14 2.78
N PRO A 81 11.76 -11.54 2.73
CA PRO A 81 12.24 -10.79 1.57
C PRO A 81 12.55 -11.65 0.34
N ALA A 82 12.73 -12.97 0.50
CA ALA A 82 12.97 -13.87 -0.61
C ALA A 82 11.70 -14.12 -1.43
N THR A 83 10.56 -14.22 -0.76
CA THR A 83 9.29 -14.60 -1.38
C THR A 83 8.31 -13.44 -1.54
N THR A 84 8.45 -12.36 -0.77
CA THR A 84 7.57 -11.18 -0.84
C THR A 84 8.01 -10.21 -1.94
N LEU A 85 7.05 -9.80 -2.78
CA LEU A 85 7.23 -8.89 -3.91
C LEU A 85 6.06 -7.91 -4.02
N ALA A 86 6.39 -6.61 -4.03
CA ALA A 86 5.44 -5.56 -4.37
C ALA A 86 5.73 -5.03 -5.78
N ARG A 87 4.68 -4.85 -6.60
CA ARG A 87 4.81 -4.30 -7.96
C ARG A 87 3.90 -3.09 -8.10
N VAL A 88 4.46 -2.00 -8.61
CA VAL A 88 3.75 -0.76 -8.92
C VAL A 88 3.77 -0.57 -10.43
N LEU A 89 2.59 -0.36 -11.02
CA LEU A 89 2.43 0.01 -12.43
C LEU A 89 2.05 1.50 -12.48
N LEU A 90 2.83 2.28 -13.22
CA LEU A 90 2.60 3.72 -13.37
C LEU A 90 1.80 4.03 -14.65
N PRO A 91 1.16 5.21 -14.75
CA PRO A 91 0.35 5.57 -15.91
C PRO A 91 1.10 5.61 -17.24
N ASP A 92 2.42 5.83 -17.20
CA ASP A 92 3.29 5.80 -18.39
C ASP A 92 3.64 4.37 -18.86
N GLY A 93 3.08 3.35 -18.19
CA GLY A 93 3.32 1.93 -18.46
C GLY A 93 4.61 1.40 -17.84
N SER A 94 5.39 2.25 -17.17
CA SER A 94 6.58 1.80 -16.44
C SER A 94 6.19 1.03 -15.18
N THR A 95 7.07 0.12 -14.76
CA THR A 95 6.81 -0.75 -13.62
C THR A 95 7.98 -0.72 -12.65
N ALA A 96 7.69 -0.58 -11.37
CA ALA A 96 8.65 -0.71 -10.29
C ALA A 96 8.37 -1.97 -9.48
N THR A 97 9.41 -2.76 -9.20
CA THR A 97 9.31 -3.99 -8.40
C THR A 97 10.17 -3.83 -7.16
N HIS A 98 9.59 -4.15 -6.01
CA HIS A 98 10.18 -3.93 -4.69
C HIS A 98 10.20 -5.22 -3.88
N ARG A 99 11.18 -5.30 -2.97
CA ARG A 99 11.33 -6.37 -1.98
C ARG A 99 11.52 -5.73 -0.61
N PRO A 100 11.02 -6.36 0.48
CA PRO A 100 11.29 -5.85 1.80
C PRO A 100 12.79 -5.94 2.10
N PRO A 101 13.34 -5.04 2.93
CA PRO A 101 14.77 -5.03 3.21
C PRO A 101 15.23 -6.29 3.92
N ALA A 102 16.27 -6.93 3.39
CA ALA A 102 16.93 -8.05 4.04
C ALA A 102 17.76 -7.58 5.25
N GLY A 103 17.78 -8.37 6.32
CA GLY A 103 18.60 -8.10 7.51
C GLY A 103 17.98 -7.14 8.53
N SER A 104 16.76 -6.67 8.27
CA SER A 104 15.90 -5.97 9.25
C SER A 104 14.52 -6.60 9.24
N THR A 105 13.79 -6.46 10.35
CA THR A 105 12.41 -6.93 10.49
C THR A 105 11.53 -5.82 11.03
N GLY A 106 10.24 -5.93 10.74
CA GLY A 106 9.19 -5.06 11.25
C GLY A 106 7.84 -5.56 10.75
N GLU A 107 6.77 -5.18 11.44
CA GLU A 107 5.40 -5.56 11.06
C GLU A 107 4.95 -4.82 9.80
N VAL A 108 5.52 -3.63 9.54
CA VAL A 108 5.09 -2.77 8.44
C VAL A 108 6.27 -2.49 7.53
N TRP A 109 6.15 -2.92 6.28
CA TRP A 109 7.06 -2.54 5.20
C TRP A 109 6.47 -1.38 4.41
N LEU A 110 7.13 -0.22 4.50
CA LEU A 110 6.84 0.94 3.65
C LEU A 110 7.51 0.72 2.28
N VAL A 111 6.69 0.42 1.27
CA VAL A 111 7.18 0.14 -0.09
C VAL A 111 7.64 1.46 -0.74
N GLY A 112 6.77 2.46 -0.74
CA GLY A 112 7.10 3.75 -1.36
C GLY A 112 5.97 4.77 -1.33
N ASP A 113 6.29 5.93 -1.88
CA ASP A 113 5.40 7.06 -2.06
C ASP A 113 5.16 7.34 -3.55
N LEU A 114 3.90 7.54 -3.93
CA LEU A 114 3.54 8.20 -5.18
C LEU A 114 3.22 9.66 -4.87
N VAL A 115 4.10 10.56 -5.32
CA VAL A 115 3.95 12.01 -5.12
C VAL A 115 3.34 12.62 -6.37
N CYS A 116 2.11 13.09 -6.27
CA CYS A 116 1.35 13.68 -7.38
C CYS A 116 1.26 15.19 -7.25
N GLN A 117 1.47 15.89 -8.36
CA GLN A 117 1.23 17.32 -8.51
C GLN A 117 -0.09 17.57 -9.25
N ALA A 118 -0.44 18.85 -9.44
CA ALA A 118 -1.57 19.24 -10.27
C ALA A 118 -1.44 18.66 -11.69
N GLY A 119 -2.56 18.24 -12.27
CA GLY A 119 -2.59 17.64 -13.61
C GLY A 119 -2.13 16.18 -13.68
N CYS A 120 -2.03 15.47 -12.54
CA CYS A 120 -1.60 14.08 -12.48
C CYS A 120 -0.18 13.80 -12.97
N ASP A 121 0.71 14.78 -12.78
CA ASP A 121 2.14 14.52 -12.82
C ASP A 121 2.56 13.83 -11.52
N CYS A 122 2.71 12.51 -11.58
CA CYS A 122 3.00 11.67 -10.42
C CYS A 122 4.36 11.02 -10.55
N ARG A 123 5.14 11.06 -9.46
CA ARG A 123 6.45 10.42 -9.38
C ARG A 123 6.50 9.42 -8.24
N TRP A 124 6.89 8.19 -8.59
CA TRP A 124 7.17 7.15 -7.62
C TRP A 124 8.51 7.39 -6.90
N GLN A 125 8.52 7.19 -5.59
CA GLN A 125 9.67 7.30 -4.70
C GLN A 125 9.73 6.05 -3.83
N ALA A 126 10.68 5.17 -4.11
CA ALA A 126 10.91 3.97 -3.30
C ALA A 126 11.33 4.37 -1.87
N LEU A 127 10.73 3.73 -0.87
CA LEU A 127 11.14 3.87 0.53
C LEU A 127 11.90 2.63 1.00
N ASP A 128 11.38 1.44 0.66
CA ASP A 128 11.95 0.13 0.98
C ASP A 128 12.57 0.08 2.38
N ARG A 129 11.74 0.33 3.39
CA ARG A 129 12.14 0.30 4.81
C ARG A 129 11.00 -0.17 5.69
N TYR A 130 11.34 -0.71 6.86
CA TYR A 130 10.34 -0.96 7.89
C TYR A 130 9.98 0.35 8.61
N GLY A 131 8.68 0.57 8.82
CA GLY A 131 8.13 1.67 9.61
C GLY A 131 7.91 1.25 11.07
N PRO A 132 7.72 2.20 12.00
CA PRO A 132 7.27 1.87 13.35
C PRO A 132 5.86 1.25 13.28
N ALA A 133 5.56 0.30 14.16
CA ALA A 133 4.20 -0.18 14.36
C ALA A 133 3.29 1.01 14.73
N GLY A 134 2.13 1.12 14.06
CA GLY A 134 1.22 2.26 14.25
C GLY A 134 1.68 3.58 13.63
N ASP A 135 2.58 3.56 12.63
CA ASP A 135 2.90 4.74 11.83
C ASP A 135 1.60 5.30 11.19
N GLU A 136 1.17 6.47 11.68
CA GLU A 136 -0.07 7.11 11.23
C GLU A 136 -0.08 7.44 9.72
N SER A 137 1.08 7.38 9.06
CA SER A 137 1.17 7.58 7.62
C SER A 137 0.53 6.47 6.80
N TYR A 138 0.35 5.27 7.37
CA TYR A 138 -0.45 4.21 6.75
C TYR A 138 -1.70 3.83 7.56
N HIS A 139 -1.87 4.29 8.81
CA HIS A 139 -3.12 4.21 9.58
C HIS A 139 -3.63 5.60 10.01
N PRO A 140 -4.78 6.08 9.52
CA PRO A 140 -5.43 7.22 10.16
C PRO A 140 -5.86 6.79 11.57
N ALA A 141 -5.58 7.63 12.58
CA ALA A 141 -5.87 7.32 13.98
C ALA A 141 -7.32 6.86 14.20
N GLY A 142 -7.51 5.69 14.82
CA GLY A 142 -8.79 5.28 15.41
C GLY A 142 -9.62 4.24 14.65
N LEU A 143 -9.04 3.49 13.71
CA LEU A 143 -9.71 2.36 13.04
C LEU A 143 -8.89 1.07 13.24
N GLU A 144 -9.41 0.17 14.08
CA GLU A 144 -9.15 -1.28 14.12
C GLU A 144 -10.48 -2.01 13.93
#